data_AF-A0A453NK61-F1
#
_entry.id   AF-A0A453NK61-F1
#
_cell.length_a   1.000
_cell.length_b   1.000
_cell.length_c   1.000
_cell.angle_alpha   90.00
_cell.angle_beta   90.00
_cell.angle_gamma   90.00
#
_symmetry.space_group_name_H-M   'P 1'
#
loop_
_entity.id
_entity.type
_entity.pdbx_description
1 polymer ?
#
loop_
_entity_poly.entity_id
_entity_poly.type
_entity_poly.pdbx_seq_one_letter_code
_entity_poly.pdbx_strand_id
1 'polypeptide(L)'
;MPVSFKYWDDCLDPDDMRLMWADPHVSKEWTDAGEEQGQKVHLSRDPDGEAYLTQTEIMVVAAITVQRHFKSQLDPYMIGALAEIASGKRLFVDNYDRKTKETKMGIMQVTPEVAQWLGRELGYKNYDIELEDNIDLLYWPFINVYFGAAYAKWLFSCDEKERTEEFVVRAYKGGKKKATHKSSAPIFERYLYVKETLLSMRFYS
;
A
#
# COMPACT_ATOMS: atom_id res chain seq x y z
N MET A 1 0.23 16.00 -17.21
CA MET A 1 1.35 15.14 -17.63
C MET A 1 1.20 13.81 -16.91
N PRO A 2 1.61 12.66 -17.48
CA PRO A 2 1.61 11.43 -16.70
C PRO A 2 2.50 11.61 -15.47
N VAL A 3 1.99 11.28 -14.29
CA VAL A 3 2.78 11.26 -13.05
C VAL A 3 3.86 10.21 -13.22
N SER A 4 5.11 10.57 -12.99
CA SER A 4 6.24 9.66 -13.05
C SER A 4 7.27 10.08 -12.02
N PHE A 5 7.75 9.11 -11.24
CA PHE A 5 8.78 9.29 -10.24
C PHE A 5 10.01 8.54 -10.70
N LYS A 6 11.17 9.20 -10.65
CA LYS A 6 12.45 8.55 -10.93
C LYS A 6 13.12 8.13 -9.64
N TYR A 7 12.98 8.96 -8.61
CA TYR A 7 13.58 8.77 -7.31
C TYR A 7 12.51 8.65 -6.23
N TRP A 8 12.84 7.96 -5.15
CA TRP A 8 12.04 7.96 -3.93
C TRP A 8 11.82 9.39 -3.42
N ASP A 9 12.82 10.26 -3.52
CA ASP A 9 12.76 11.69 -3.19
C ASP A 9 11.67 12.47 -3.94
N ASP A 10 11.18 11.95 -5.08
CA ASP A 10 10.11 12.60 -5.84
C ASP A 10 8.71 12.28 -5.26
N CYS A 11 8.60 11.27 -4.38
CA CYS A 11 7.33 10.77 -3.83
C CYS A 11 7.40 10.31 -2.36
N LEU A 12 8.35 10.85 -1.60
CA LEU A 12 8.63 10.48 -0.22
C LEU A 12 9.05 11.71 0.58
N ASP A 13 8.47 11.87 1.77
CA ASP A 13 8.89 12.94 2.68
C ASP A 13 10.28 12.65 3.29
N PRO A 14 11.10 13.67 3.61
CA PRO A 14 12.44 13.47 4.17
C PRO A 14 12.48 12.64 5.46
N ASP A 15 11.43 12.72 6.27
CA ASP A 15 11.31 11.94 7.51
C ASP A 15 11.11 10.46 7.23
N ASP A 16 10.28 10.12 6.23
CA ASP A 16 10.08 8.75 5.81
C ASP A 16 11.31 8.20 5.08
N MET A 17 12.01 9.03 4.29
CA MET A 17 13.31 8.66 3.71
C MET A 17 14.33 8.30 4.80
N ARG A 18 14.40 9.06 5.89
CA ARG A 18 15.29 8.73 7.02
C ARG A 18 14.90 7.42 7.69
N LEU A 19 13.62 7.12 7.82
CA LEU A 19 13.14 5.86 8.39
C LEU A 19 13.42 4.67 7.47
N MET A 20 13.28 4.85 6.15
CA MET A 20 13.65 3.84 5.16
C MET A 20 15.15 3.49 5.25
N TRP A 21 16.03 4.50 5.26
CA TRP A 21 17.48 4.29 5.45
C TRP A 21 17.85 3.72 6.83
N ALA A 22 17.02 3.94 7.86
CA ALA A 22 17.26 3.39 9.19
C ALA A 22 16.90 1.89 9.30
N ASP A 23 16.11 1.34 8.38
CA ASP A 23 15.85 -0.09 8.35
C ASP A 23 17.05 -0.83 7.73
N PRO A 24 17.63 -1.82 8.43
CA PRO A 24 18.84 -2.49 7.97
C PRO A 24 18.65 -3.29 6.67
N HIS A 25 17.44 -3.77 6.37
CA HIS A 25 17.18 -4.53 5.15
C HIS A 25 17.07 -3.61 3.94
N VAL A 26 16.35 -2.49 4.09
CA VAL A 26 16.27 -1.47 3.03
C VAL A 26 17.63 -0.83 2.80
N SER A 27 18.34 -0.43 3.87
CA SER A 27 19.67 0.16 3.73
C SER A 27 20.65 -0.79 3.03
N LYS A 28 20.61 -2.08 3.36
CA LYS A 28 21.42 -3.10 2.68
C LYS A 28 21.02 -3.26 1.21
N GLU A 29 19.73 -3.40 0.92
CA GLU A 29 19.23 -3.54 -0.45
C GLU A 29 19.62 -2.35 -1.32
N TRP A 30 19.47 -1.12 -0.81
CA TRP A 30 19.84 0.10 -1.50
C TRP A 30 21.36 0.22 -1.68
N THR A 31 22.16 -0.11 -0.66
CA THR A 31 23.63 -0.11 -0.78
C THR A 31 24.12 -1.14 -1.81
N ASP A 32 23.53 -2.34 -1.81
CA ASP A 32 23.83 -3.40 -2.77
C ASP A 32 23.45 -2.99 -4.21
N ALA A 33 22.43 -2.13 -4.36
CA ALA A 33 22.05 -1.51 -5.62
C ALA A 33 22.93 -0.30 -6.02
N GLY A 34 23.88 0.11 -5.18
CA GLY A 34 24.78 1.24 -5.41
C GLY A 34 24.19 2.61 -5.04
N GLU A 35 23.10 2.64 -4.28
CA GLU A 35 22.52 3.87 -3.76
C GLU A 35 23.27 4.33 -2.49
N GLU A 36 23.39 5.64 -2.30
CA GLU A 36 24.13 6.23 -1.19
C GLU A 36 23.25 7.15 -0.35
N GLN A 37 23.34 7.03 0.98
CA GLN A 37 22.60 7.89 1.90
C GLN A 37 23.02 9.36 1.71
N GLY A 38 22.04 10.25 1.55
CA GLY A 38 22.26 11.66 1.26
C GLY A 38 22.31 12.01 -0.23
N GLN A 39 22.30 11.02 -1.11
CA GLN A 39 21.96 11.17 -2.53
C GLN A 39 20.50 10.81 -2.77
N LYS A 40 19.97 11.19 -3.95
CA LYS A 40 18.64 10.75 -4.36
C LYS A 40 18.65 9.25 -4.63
N VAL A 41 17.66 8.54 -4.10
CA VAL A 41 17.56 7.07 -4.21
C VAL A 41 16.66 6.71 -5.38
N HIS A 42 17.13 5.89 -6.33
CA HIS A 42 16.29 5.47 -7.45
C HIS A 42 15.12 4.58 -7.00
N LEU A 43 13.97 4.74 -7.66
CA LEU A 43 12.88 3.76 -7.55
C LEU A 43 13.20 2.51 -8.35
N SER A 44 12.87 1.35 -7.78
CA SER A 44 12.97 0.06 -8.46
C SER A 44 12.07 0.02 -9.70
N ARG A 45 12.58 -0.60 -10.77
CA ARG A 45 11.87 -0.76 -12.06
C ARG A 45 11.89 -2.20 -12.53
N ASP A 46 10.75 -2.68 -12.99
CA ASP A 46 10.63 -4.02 -13.55
C ASP A 46 11.28 -4.08 -14.96
N PRO A 47 11.38 -5.27 -15.60
CA PRO A 47 11.97 -5.38 -16.93
C PRO A 47 11.26 -4.55 -18.01
N ASP A 48 10.00 -4.19 -17.81
CA ASP A 48 9.22 -3.34 -18.71
C ASP A 48 9.47 -1.84 -18.42
N GLY A 49 10.23 -1.52 -17.37
CA GLY A 49 10.58 -0.17 -16.95
C GLY A 49 9.58 0.45 -15.99
N GLU A 50 8.56 -0.28 -15.54
CA GLU A 50 7.51 0.22 -14.66
C GLU A 50 7.98 0.30 -13.21
N ALA A 51 7.65 1.41 -12.54
CA ALA A 51 8.05 1.63 -11.15
C ALA A 51 7.25 0.73 -10.21
N TYR A 52 7.97 0.03 -9.33
CA TYR A 52 7.40 -0.86 -8.33
C TYR A 52 8.21 -0.80 -7.04
N LEU A 53 7.63 -1.30 -5.95
CA LEU A 53 8.36 -1.54 -4.72
C LEU A 53 8.82 -2.99 -4.62
N THR A 54 10.07 -3.19 -4.23
CA THR A 54 10.56 -4.52 -3.85
C THR A 54 9.78 -5.05 -2.66
N GLN A 55 9.94 -6.34 -2.37
CA GLN A 55 9.32 -6.93 -1.19
C GLN A 55 9.86 -6.32 0.11
N THR A 56 11.14 -5.98 0.16
CA THR A 56 11.77 -5.29 1.29
C THR A 56 11.18 -3.90 1.48
N GLU A 57 11.13 -3.11 0.40
CA GLU A 57 10.61 -1.74 0.43
C GLU A 57 9.15 -1.70 0.90
N ILE A 58 8.25 -2.51 0.29
CA ILE A 58 6.83 -2.48 0.69
C ILE A 58 6.63 -2.90 2.16
N MET A 59 7.45 -3.83 2.67
CA MET A 59 7.35 -4.27 4.05
C MET A 59 7.76 -3.17 5.03
N VAL A 60 8.78 -2.38 4.70
CA VAL A 60 9.20 -1.25 5.53
C VAL A 60 8.21 -0.09 5.44
N VAL A 61 7.70 0.24 4.24
CA VAL A 61 6.62 1.24 4.09
C VAL A 61 5.39 0.84 4.92
N ALA A 62 4.97 -0.42 4.86
CA ALA A 62 3.86 -0.94 5.65
C ALA A 62 4.14 -0.86 7.15
N ALA A 63 5.34 -1.27 7.60
CA ALA A 63 5.71 -1.25 9.01
C ALA A 63 5.75 0.16 9.58
N ILE A 64 6.39 1.11 8.89
CA ILE A 64 6.45 2.52 9.29
C ILE A 64 5.03 3.10 9.34
N THR A 65 4.22 2.87 8.31
CA THR A 65 2.84 3.38 8.25
C THR A 65 2.01 2.86 9.42
N VAL A 66 2.04 1.55 9.67
CA VAL A 66 1.33 0.91 10.77
C VAL A 66 1.79 1.44 12.13
N GLN A 67 3.10 1.61 12.32
CA GLN A 67 3.67 2.12 13.56
C GLN A 67 3.27 3.57 13.82
N ARG A 68 3.40 4.45 12.81
CA ARG A 68 3.13 5.89 12.94
C ARG A 68 1.65 6.20 13.09
N HIS A 69 0.79 5.54 12.32
CA HIS A 69 -0.60 5.97 12.16
C HIS A 69 -1.63 5.04 12.81
N PHE A 70 -1.28 3.77 13.01
CA PHE A 70 -2.23 2.75 13.46
C PHE A 70 -1.90 2.17 14.83
N LYS A 71 -0.86 2.67 15.52
CA LYS A 71 -0.43 2.20 16.85
C LYS A 71 -0.27 0.67 16.90
N SER A 72 0.24 0.09 15.81
CA SER A 72 0.42 -1.37 15.66
C SER A 72 -0.87 -2.20 15.76
N GLN A 73 -2.04 -1.60 15.49
CA GLN A 73 -3.33 -2.32 15.47
C GLN A 73 -3.57 -3.13 14.19
N LEU A 74 -2.66 -3.03 13.21
CA LEU A 74 -2.69 -3.78 11.96
C LEU A 74 -1.40 -4.57 11.84
N ASP A 75 -1.47 -5.70 11.14
CA ASP A 75 -0.29 -6.49 10.80
C ASP A 75 0.40 -5.92 9.54
N PRO A 76 1.67 -5.46 9.62
CA PRO A 76 2.40 -4.97 8.45
C PRO A 76 2.49 -6.00 7.30
N TYR A 77 2.59 -7.30 7.61
CA TYR A 77 2.64 -8.34 6.58
C TYR A 77 1.30 -8.47 5.84
N MET A 78 0.18 -8.26 6.55
CA MET A 78 -1.13 -8.17 5.92
C MET A 78 -1.20 -6.99 4.94
N ILE A 79 -0.69 -5.81 5.34
CA ILE A 79 -0.70 -4.62 4.48
C ILE A 79 0.20 -4.80 3.26
N GLY A 80 1.41 -5.34 3.43
CA GLY A 80 2.31 -5.66 2.32
C GLY A 80 1.70 -6.68 1.35
N ALA A 81 1.07 -7.75 1.86
CA ALA A 81 0.39 -8.73 1.03
C ALA A 81 -0.83 -8.14 0.29
N LEU A 82 -1.59 -7.24 0.92
CA LEU A 82 -2.68 -6.53 0.25
C LEU A 82 -2.17 -5.66 -0.90
N ALA A 83 -1.06 -4.94 -0.71
CA ALA A 83 -0.44 -4.14 -1.77
C ALA A 83 -0.01 -4.99 -2.98
N GLU A 84 0.58 -6.16 -2.74
CA GLU A 84 0.94 -7.09 -3.80
C GLU A 84 -0.30 -7.63 -4.54
N ILE A 85 -1.37 -7.97 -3.83
CA ILE A 85 -2.60 -8.48 -4.44
C ILE A 85 -3.38 -7.40 -5.17
N ALA A 86 -3.29 -6.15 -4.71
CA ALA A 86 -3.98 -5.00 -5.27
C ALA A 86 -3.37 -4.57 -6.61
N SER A 87 -2.06 -4.30 -6.65
CA SER A 87 -1.38 -3.71 -7.81
C SER A 87 -0.20 -4.53 -8.35
N GLY A 88 0.25 -5.54 -7.60
CA GLY A 88 1.55 -6.17 -7.82
C GLY A 88 2.72 -5.38 -7.24
N LYS A 89 2.47 -4.49 -6.27
CA LYS A 89 3.44 -3.51 -5.72
C LYS A 89 3.85 -2.40 -6.71
N ARG A 90 3.09 -2.21 -7.78
CA ARG A 90 3.35 -1.18 -8.81
C ARG A 90 2.71 0.14 -8.41
N LEU A 91 3.42 1.23 -8.66
CA LEU A 91 2.98 2.57 -8.26
C LEU A 91 1.92 3.11 -9.23
N PHE A 92 2.21 3.07 -10.53
CA PHE A 92 1.38 3.70 -11.57
C PHE A 92 0.40 2.71 -12.22
N VAL A 93 -0.44 2.07 -11.40
CA VAL A 93 -1.50 1.19 -11.89
C VAL A 93 -2.86 1.83 -11.65
N ASP A 94 -3.53 2.17 -12.75
CA ASP A 94 -4.91 2.64 -12.72
C ASP A 94 -5.86 1.53 -13.11
N ASN A 95 -6.86 1.27 -12.26
CA ASN A 95 -7.94 0.34 -12.58
C ASN A 95 -9.28 1.08 -12.53
N TYR A 96 -9.83 1.36 -13.71
CA TYR A 96 -11.14 1.97 -13.86
C TYR A 96 -12.26 0.93 -13.72
N ASP A 97 -13.11 1.08 -12.70
CA ASP A 97 -14.32 0.28 -12.54
C ASP A 97 -15.48 0.94 -13.29
N ARG A 98 -15.90 0.34 -14.40
CA ARG A 98 -17.01 0.84 -15.22
C ARG A 98 -18.35 0.91 -14.48
N LYS A 99 -18.54 0.11 -13.42
CA LYS A 99 -19.80 0.06 -12.68
C LYS A 99 -19.92 1.19 -11.68
N THR A 100 -18.85 1.48 -10.94
CA THR A 100 -18.83 2.59 -9.97
C THR A 100 -18.39 3.90 -10.60
N LYS A 101 -17.78 3.87 -11.79
CA LYS A 101 -17.16 5.00 -12.49
C LYS A 101 -16.00 5.62 -11.69
N GLU A 102 -15.34 4.82 -10.87
CA GLU A 102 -14.17 5.23 -10.10
C GLU A 102 -12.88 4.66 -10.68
N THR A 103 -11.80 5.40 -10.54
CA THR A 103 -10.44 4.92 -10.82
C THR A 103 -9.75 4.60 -9.51
N LYS A 104 -9.29 3.35 -9.37
CA LYS A 104 -8.39 2.93 -8.30
C LYS A 104 -6.96 3.25 -8.69
N MET A 105 -6.22 3.84 -7.76
CA MET A 105 -4.89 4.39 -8.01
C MET A 105 -3.87 3.86 -7.00
N GLY A 106 -2.61 3.83 -7.40
CA GLY A 106 -1.50 3.54 -6.51
C GLY A 106 -1.38 2.08 -6.06
N ILE A 107 -0.43 1.85 -5.17
CA ILE A 107 0.03 0.51 -4.80
C ILE A 107 -1.03 -0.35 -4.08
N MET A 108 -1.93 0.26 -3.33
CA MET A 108 -3.04 -0.36 -2.62
C MET A 108 -4.40 -0.13 -3.30
N GLN A 109 -4.43 0.47 -4.50
CA GLN A 109 -5.62 0.59 -5.35
C GLN A 109 -6.79 1.33 -4.65
N VAL A 110 -6.46 2.45 -4.02
CA VAL A 110 -7.41 3.34 -3.32
C VAL A 110 -8.07 4.28 -4.34
N THR A 111 -9.38 4.54 -4.19
CA THR A 111 -10.07 5.57 -4.99
C THR A 111 -10.02 6.92 -4.27
N PRO A 112 -10.04 8.06 -4.99
CA PRO A 112 -10.14 9.38 -4.36
C PRO A 112 -11.35 9.49 -3.43
N GLU A 113 -12.50 8.91 -3.82
CA GLU A 113 -13.72 8.88 -3.01
C GLU A 113 -13.49 8.16 -1.67
N VAL A 114 -12.81 7.00 -1.67
CA VAL A 114 -12.49 6.28 -0.43
C VAL A 114 -11.51 7.07 0.45
N ALA A 115 -10.47 7.69 -0.12
CA ALA A 115 -9.52 8.50 0.65
C ALA A 115 -10.22 9.71 1.30
N GLN A 116 -11.05 10.42 0.55
CA GLN A 116 -11.85 11.54 1.04
C GLN A 116 -12.83 11.11 2.14
N TRP A 117 -13.54 10.01 1.93
CA TRP A 117 -14.48 9.46 2.91
C TRP A 117 -13.76 9.05 4.21
N LEU A 118 -12.58 8.42 4.12
CA LEU A 118 -11.76 8.08 5.29
C LEU A 118 -11.34 9.34 6.06
N GLY A 119 -10.93 10.41 5.36
CA GLY A 119 -10.54 11.68 5.99
C GLY A 119 -11.70 12.40 6.67
N ARG A 120 -12.85 12.50 5.97
CA ARG A 120 -14.03 13.26 6.42
C ARG A 120 -14.80 12.54 7.52
N GLU A 121 -15.11 11.26 7.32
CA GLU A 121 -16.01 10.50 8.20
C GLU A 121 -15.27 9.74 9.31
N LEU A 122 -14.01 9.34 9.07
CA LEU A 122 -13.25 8.50 9.99
C LEU A 122 -12.00 9.18 10.57
N GLY A 123 -11.75 10.43 10.19
CA GLY A 123 -10.70 11.27 10.79
C GLY A 123 -9.28 10.96 10.33
N TYR A 124 -9.11 10.22 9.22
CA TYR A 124 -7.79 9.93 8.64
C TYR A 124 -7.23 11.15 7.88
N LYS A 125 -6.73 12.14 8.63
CA LYS A 125 -6.34 13.48 8.12
C LYS A 125 -4.83 13.73 8.08
N ASN A 126 -4.00 12.68 8.12
CA ASN A 126 -2.54 12.86 8.03
C ASN A 126 -2.09 13.38 6.66
N TYR A 127 -2.88 13.10 5.63
CA TYR A 127 -2.70 13.62 4.28
C TYR A 127 -4.03 14.22 3.84
N ASP A 128 -3.99 15.42 3.32
CA ASP A 128 -5.16 16.12 2.82
C ASP A 128 -5.37 15.72 1.35
N ILE A 129 -6.46 15.01 1.04
CA ILE A 129 -6.84 14.62 -0.33
C ILE A 129 -8.21 15.24 -0.62
N GLU A 130 -8.32 16.57 -0.59
CA GLU A 130 -9.64 17.21 -0.62
C GLU A 130 -10.15 17.63 -2.01
N LEU A 131 -9.32 17.77 -3.06
CA LEU A 131 -9.76 18.21 -4.41
C LEU A 131 -8.81 17.74 -5.55
N GLU A 132 -9.23 17.93 -6.81
CA GLU A 132 -8.54 17.48 -8.06
C GLU A 132 -7.02 17.78 -8.09
N ASP A 133 -6.58 18.85 -7.45
CA ASP A 133 -5.19 19.33 -7.50
C ASP A 133 -4.17 18.43 -6.79
N ASN A 134 -4.61 17.51 -5.93
CA ASN A 134 -3.71 16.64 -5.17
C ASN A 134 -4.06 15.14 -5.20
N ILE A 135 -4.94 14.73 -6.12
CA ILE A 135 -5.29 13.32 -6.32
C ILE A 135 -4.05 12.48 -6.68
N ASP A 136 -3.11 13.07 -7.41
CA ASP A 136 -1.86 12.42 -7.82
C ASP A 136 -0.98 11.99 -6.63
N LEU A 137 -1.20 12.55 -5.43
CA LEU A 137 -0.58 12.07 -4.20
C LEU A 137 -0.95 10.61 -3.88
N LEU A 138 -2.04 10.08 -4.42
CA LEU A 138 -2.37 8.67 -4.31
C LEU A 138 -1.39 7.75 -5.06
N TYR A 139 -0.49 8.27 -5.89
CA TYR A 139 0.63 7.48 -6.42
C TYR A 139 1.81 7.39 -5.46
N TRP A 140 1.86 8.22 -4.41
CA TRP A 140 2.93 8.18 -3.41
C TRP A 140 2.76 6.94 -2.54
N PRO A 141 3.79 6.08 -2.38
CA PRO A 141 3.64 4.83 -1.67
C PRO A 141 3.12 4.98 -0.24
N PHE A 142 3.67 5.89 0.56
CA PHE A 142 3.26 6.09 1.96
C PHE A 142 1.82 6.60 2.08
N ILE A 143 1.43 7.56 1.24
CA ILE A 143 0.07 8.12 1.25
C ILE A 143 -0.95 7.06 0.84
N ASN A 144 -0.66 6.30 -0.22
CA ASN A 144 -1.56 5.26 -0.69
C ASN A 144 -1.66 4.09 0.31
N VAL A 145 -0.53 3.69 0.92
CA VAL A 145 -0.52 2.66 1.97
C VAL A 145 -1.25 3.14 3.23
N TYR A 146 -1.14 4.41 3.61
CA TYR A 146 -1.91 4.99 4.72
C TYR A 146 -3.42 4.85 4.50
N PHE A 147 -3.95 5.29 3.36
CA PHE A 147 -5.39 5.17 3.09
C PHE A 147 -5.82 3.73 2.86
N GLY A 148 -4.99 2.90 2.22
CA GLY A 148 -5.25 1.47 2.06
C GLY A 148 -5.32 0.73 3.40
N ALA A 149 -4.38 1.00 4.31
CA ALA A 149 -4.39 0.46 5.67
C ALA A 149 -5.60 0.96 6.48
N ALA A 150 -5.97 2.23 6.34
CA ALA A 150 -7.16 2.80 6.96
C ALA A 150 -8.44 2.12 6.47
N TYR A 151 -8.55 1.86 5.16
CA TYR A 151 -9.66 1.12 4.59
C TYR A 151 -9.69 -0.34 5.07
N ALA A 152 -8.55 -1.02 5.12
CA ALA A 152 -8.44 -2.37 5.66
C ALA A 152 -8.87 -2.43 7.14
N LYS A 153 -8.44 -1.46 7.95
CA LYS A 153 -8.86 -1.33 9.35
C LYS A 153 -10.37 -1.13 9.48
N TRP A 154 -10.96 -0.25 8.66
CA TRP A 154 -12.41 -0.06 8.69
C TRP A 154 -13.16 -1.35 8.33
N LEU A 155 -12.65 -2.15 7.37
CA LEU A 155 -13.26 -3.43 7.02
C LEU A 155 -13.28 -4.44 8.17
N PHE A 156 -12.34 -4.36 9.12
CA PHE A 156 -12.36 -5.21 10.32
C PHE A 156 -13.56 -4.95 11.24
N SER A 157 -14.16 -3.76 11.18
CA SER A 157 -15.30 -3.36 12.02
C SER A 157 -16.50 -2.85 11.22
N CYS A 158 -16.57 -3.16 9.92
CA CYS A 158 -17.59 -2.60 9.05
C CYS A 158 -18.98 -3.21 9.33
N ASP A 159 -20.01 -2.38 9.20
CA ASP A 159 -21.40 -2.74 9.52
C ASP A 159 -21.58 -3.16 11.00
N GLU A 160 -20.82 -2.54 11.91
CA GLU A 160 -20.85 -2.77 13.37
C GLU A 160 -20.54 -4.23 13.77
N LYS A 161 -19.78 -4.93 12.93
CA LYS A 161 -19.42 -6.34 13.13
C LYS A 161 -17.92 -6.50 13.06
N GLU A 162 -17.37 -7.23 14.02
CA GLU A 162 -16.01 -7.73 13.94
C GLU A 162 -15.90 -8.73 12.78
N ARG A 163 -14.89 -8.52 11.93
CA ARG A 163 -14.64 -9.32 10.73
C ARG A 163 -13.33 -10.08 10.84
N THR A 164 -13.27 -11.23 10.20
CA THR A 164 -12.03 -12.00 10.08
C THR A 164 -11.11 -11.37 9.03
N GLU A 165 -9.82 -11.69 9.12
CA GLU A 165 -8.82 -11.31 8.11
C GLU A 165 -9.23 -11.78 6.71
N GLU A 166 -9.77 -13.01 6.59
CA GLU A 166 -10.31 -13.52 5.33
C GLU A 166 -11.41 -12.61 4.75
N PHE A 167 -12.36 -12.20 5.58
CA PHE A 167 -13.42 -11.29 5.14
C PHE A 167 -12.81 -9.99 4.64
N VAL A 168 -11.87 -9.40 5.39
CA VAL A 168 -11.22 -8.14 5.03
C VAL A 168 -10.50 -8.25 3.69
N VAL A 169 -9.66 -9.27 3.50
CA VAL A 169 -8.91 -9.48 2.26
C VAL A 169 -9.84 -9.64 1.05
N ARG A 170 -10.88 -10.46 1.20
CA ARG A 170 -11.86 -10.70 0.11
C ARG A 170 -12.70 -9.46 -0.16
N ALA A 171 -13.09 -8.71 0.87
CA ALA A 171 -13.82 -7.46 0.74
C ALA A 171 -12.98 -6.34 0.12
N TYR A 172 -11.69 -6.28 0.45
CA TYR A 172 -10.77 -5.24 -0.05
C TYR A 172 -10.70 -5.27 -1.58
N LYS A 173 -10.46 -6.45 -2.16
CA LYS A 173 -10.37 -6.60 -3.63
C LYS A 173 -11.72 -6.79 -4.31
N GLY A 174 -12.64 -7.53 -3.69
CA GLY A 174 -13.91 -7.93 -4.30
C GLY A 174 -15.12 -7.04 -3.96
N GLY A 175 -14.99 -6.16 -2.97
CA GLY A 175 -16.10 -5.43 -2.35
C GLY A 175 -16.82 -6.26 -1.27
N LYS A 176 -17.43 -5.59 -0.28
CA LYS A 176 -18.09 -6.23 0.88
C LYS A 176 -19.09 -7.32 0.50
N LYS A 177 -19.88 -7.11 -0.56
CA LYS A 177 -20.89 -8.07 -1.04
C LYS A 177 -20.29 -9.39 -1.55
N LYS A 178 -19.03 -9.36 -2.01
CA LYS A 178 -18.33 -10.56 -2.49
C LYS A 178 -17.47 -11.22 -1.42
N ALA A 179 -17.34 -10.63 -0.24
CA ALA A 179 -16.45 -11.11 0.82
C ALA A 179 -16.76 -12.55 1.26
N THR A 180 -18.04 -12.97 1.18
CA THR A 180 -18.49 -14.33 1.52
C THR A 180 -18.79 -15.20 0.29
N HIS A 181 -18.75 -14.64 -0.92
CA HIS A 181 -19.11 -15.34 -2.15
C HIS A 181 -17.96 -16.24 -2.63
N LYS A 182 -18.22 -17.50 -2.99
CA LYS A 182 -17.18 -18.49 -3.38
C LYS A 182 -16.18 -18.00 -4.43
N SER A 183 -16.61 -17.13 -5.36
CA SER A 183 -15.74 -16.56 -6.39
C SER A 183 -14.57 -15.72 -5.88
N SER A 184 -14.60 -15.27 -4.61
CA SER A 184 -13.51 -14.51 -4.00
C SER A 184 -12.58 -15.37 -3.14
N ALA A 185 -12.85 -16.67 -2.96
CA ALA A 185 -11.97 -17.57 -2.21
C ALA A 185 -10.53 -17.62 -2.77
N PRO A 186 -10.29 -17.64 -4.10
CA PRO A 186 -8.93 -17.63 -4.64
C PRO A 186 -8.12 -16.37 -4.29
N ILE A 187 -8.78 -15.26 -3.93
CA ILE A 187 -8.10 -14.04 -3.48
C ILE A 187 -7.42 -14.29 -2.12
N PHE A 188 -8.10 -15.00 -1.21
CA PHE A 188 -7.56 -15.28 0.11
C PHE A 188 -6.46 -16.36 0.07
N GLU A 189 -6.60 -17.37 -0.79
CA GLU A 189 -5.54 -18.36 -1.02
C GLU A 189 -4.25 -17.70 -1.52
N ARG A 190 -4.37 -16.80 -2.51
CA ARG A 190 -3.23 -16.01 -3.00
C ARG A 190 -2.66 -15.12 -1.90
N TYR A 191 -3.51 -14.54 -1.06
CA TYR A 191 -3.07 -13.73 0.07
C TYR A 191 -2.24 -14.51 1.07
N LEU A 192 -2.67 -15.70 1.47
CA LEU A 192 -1.92 -16.54 2.40
C LEU A 192 -0.54 -16.87 1.84
N TYR A 193 -0.44 -17.25 0.56
CA TYR A 193 0.84 -17.51 -0.09
C TYR A 193 1.78 -16.30 -0.08
N VAL A 194 1.27 -15.12 -0.43
CA VAL A 194 2.07 -13.89 -0.43
C VAL A 194 2.51 -13.53 0.98
N LYS A 195 1.60 -13.56 1.96
CA LYS A 195 1.90 -13.24 3.35
C LYS A 195 2.98 -14.16 3.92
N GLU A 196 2.89 -15.46 3.65
CA GLU A 196 3.90 -16.44 4.07
C GLU A 196 5.27 -16.18 3.43
N THR A 197 5.28 -15.82 2.14
CA THR A 197 6.52 -15.44 1.44
C THR A 197 7.17 -14.23 2.11
N LEU A 198 6.40 -13.18 2.41
CA LEU A 198 6.88 -11.97 3.09
C LEU A 198 7.41 -12.27 4.50
N LEU A 199 6.73 -13.17 5.24
CA LEU A 199 7.19 -13.63 6.55
C LEU A 199 8.54 -14.35 6.45
N SER A 200 8.65 -15.33 5.55
CA SER A 200 9.86 -16.14 5.41
C SER A 200 11.11 -15.30 5.13
N MET A 201 11.04 -14.30 4.24
CA MET A 201 12.19 -13.47 3.91
C MET A 201 12.78 -12.75 5.11
N ARG A 202 11.94 -12.28 6.04
CA ARG A 202 12.38 -11.52 7.21
C ARG A 202 13.02 -12.39 8.29
N PHE A 203 12.85 -13.71 8.23
CA PHE A 203 13.53 -14.65 9.13
C PHE A 203 14.85 -15.19 8.55
N TYR A 204 15.09 -15.01 7.25
CA TYR A 204 16.27 -15.55 6.54
C TYR A 204 17.22 -14.48 5.97
N SER A 205 16.94 -13.19 6.17
CA SER A 205 17.79 -12.05 5.76
C SER A 205 18.55 -11.44 6.94
#